data_AF-A0AAD5WEM4-F1
#
_entry.id   AF-A0AAD5WEM4-F1
#
_cell.length_a   1.000
_cell.length_b   1.000
_cell.length_c   1.000
_cell.angle_alpha   90.00
_cell.angle_beta   90.00
_cell.angle_gamma   90.00
#
_symmetry.space_group_name_H-M   'P 1'
#
loop_
_entity.id
_entity.type
_entity.pdbx_description
1 polymer ?
#
loop_
_entity_poly.entity_id
_entity_poly.type
_entity_poly.pdbx_seq_one_letter_code
_entity_poly.pdbx_strand_id
1 'polypeptide(L)'
;MHQILIIEYQLITMDKIELRVVVRYCCKRQLSTRDAAKKICGAEGEETVNRVTVAKLHKRFESVNLTPEDHARWHRLLKWDDEDLQTALMQNR
;
A
#
# COMPACT_ATOMS: atom_id res chain seq x y z
N MET A 1 -11.33 -40.22 -16.29
CA MET A 1 -10.88 -39.88 -14.93
C MET A 1 -10.33 -38.46 -14.97
N HIS A 2 -11.17 -37.48 -14.63
CA HIS A 2 -10.81 -36.05 -14.67
C HIS A 2 -10.35 -35.65 -13.26
N GLN A 3 -9.05 -35.47 -13.08
CA GLN A 3 -8.54 -34.69 -11.96
C GLN A 3 -8.49 -33.24 -12.41
N ILE A 4 -9.59 -32.53 -12.15
CA ILE A 4 -9.62 -31.07 -12.18
C ILE A 4 -8.75 -30.64 -11.00
N LEU A 5 -7.51 -30.26 -11.29
CA LEU A 5 -6.67 -29.49 -10.37
C LEU A 5 -7.39 -28.17 -10.13
N ILE A 6 -8.19 -28.12 -9.06
CA ILE A 6 -8.65 -26.88 -8.47
C ILE A 6 -7.38 -26.25 -7.88
N ILE A 7 -6.68 -25.50 -8.73
CA ILE A 7 -5.72 -24.52 -8.25
C ILE A 7 -6.58 -23.53 -7.48
N GLU A 8 -6.51 -23.62 -6.16
CA GLU A 8 -7.06 -22.62 -5.26
C GLU A 8 -6.53 -21.27 -5.73
N TYR A 9 -7.35 -20.53 -6.47
CA TYR A 9 -7.19 -19.10 -6.67
C TYR A 9 -7.43 -18.45 -5.31
N GLN A 10 -6.44 -18.57 -4.41
CA GLN A 10 -6.24 -17.54 -3.42
C GLN A 10 -6.09 -16.25 -4.23
N LEU A 11 -7.07 -15.36 -4.15
CA LEU A 11 -6.88 -13.97 -4.52
C LEU A 11 -5.66 -13.51 -3.74
N ILE A 12 -4.48 -13.52 -4.36
CA ILE A 12 -3.27 -12.93 -3.78
C ILE A 12 -3.55 -11.44 -3.87
N THR A 13 -4.18 -10.91 -2.83
CA THR A 13 -4.30 -9.48 -2.64
C THR A 13 -2.89 -9.00 -2.35
N MET A 14 -2.19 -8.54 -3.40
CA MET A 14 -0.82 -8.06 -3.31
C MET A 14 -0.71 -7.03 -2.17
N ASP A 15 0.26 -7.25 -1.27
CA ASP A 15 0.44 -6.36 -0.13
C ASP A 15 0.88 -4.97 -0.59
N LYS A 16 0.60 -3.94 0.23
CA LYS A 16 0.97 -2.56 -0.10
C LYS A 16 2.48 -2.38 -0.24
N ILE A 17 3.29 -3.12 0.51
CA ILE A 17 4.75 -3.07 0.40
C ILE A 17 5.18 -3.75 -0.91
N GLU A 18 4.62 -4.92 -1.23
CA GLU A 18 4.87 -5.63 -2.48
C GLU A 18 4.54 -4.75 -3.69
N LEU A 19 3.36 -4.12 -3.71
CA LEU A 19 2.96 -3.19 -4.76
C LEU A 19 3.98 -2.06 -4.93
N ARG A 20 4.49 -1.50 -3.83
CA ARG A 20 5.48 -0.41 -3.88
C ARG A 20 6.82 -0.88 -4.42
N VAL A 21 7.25 -2.08 -4.05
CA VAL A 21 8.49 -2.69 -4.57
C VAL A 21 8.36 -2.90 -6.08
N VAL A 22 7.24 -3.45 -6.55
CA VAL A 22 6.97 -3.68 -7.97
C VAL A 22 6.91 -2.36 -8.73
N VAL A 23 6.18 -1.36 -8.22
CA VAL A 23 6.13 -0.03 -8.85
C VAL A 23 7.51 0.63 -8.89
N ARG A 24 8.31 0.54 -7.82
CA ARG A 24 9.68 1.06 -7.79
C ARG A 24 10.56 0.40 -8.84
N TYR A 25 10.42 -0.91 -9.03
CA TYR A 25 11.10 -1.64 -10.09
C TYR A 25 10.69 -1.13 -11.48
N CYS A 26 9.39 -0.87 -11.70
CA CYS A 26 8.91 -0.26 -12.93
C CYS A 26 9.48 1.16 -13.15
N CYS A 27 9.55 2.00 -12.11
CA CYS A 27 10.19 3.31 -12.18
C CYS A 27 11.66 3.22 -12.60
N LYS A 28 12.43 2.30 -12.01
CA LYS A 28 13.85 2.09 -12.35
C LYS A 28 14.04 1.67 -13.81
N ARG A 29 13.05 1.00 -14.40
CA ARG A 29 13.03 0.63 -15.82
C ARG A 29 12.45 1.71 -16.73
N GLN A 30 12.16 2.91 -16.19
CA GLN A 30 11.61 4.04 -16.92
C GLN A 30 10.29 3.71 -17.64
N LEU A 31 9.52 2.76 -17.10
CA LEU A 31 8.20 2.43 -17.62
C LEU A 31 7.26 3.62 -17.38
N SER A 32 6.40 3.90 -18.35
CA SER A 32 5.33 4.88 -18.15
C SER A 32 4.36 4.38 -17.08
N THR A 33 3.68 5.31 -16.39
CA THR A 33 2.66 4.95 -15.38
C THR A 33 1.54 4.06 -15.96
N ARG A 34 1.24 4.21 -17.24
CA ARG A 34 0.26 3.39 -17.96
C ARG A 34 0.77 1.96 -18.17
N ASP A 35 2.01 1.82 -18.63
CA ASP A 35 2.59 0.51 -18.92
C ASP A 35 2.89 -0.27 -17.64
N ALA A 36 3.33 0.44 -16.60
CA ALA A 36 3.51 -0.14 -15.26
C ALA A 36 2.19 -0.69 -14.70
N ALA A 37 1.10 0.09 -14.74
CA ALA A 37 -0.21 -0.38 -14.29
C ALA A 37 -0.70 -1.59 -15.11
N LYS A 38 -0.59 -1.54 -16.45
CA LYS A 38 -0.97 -2.65 -17.32
C LYS A 38 -0.15 -3.91 -17.03
N LYS A 39 1.15 -3.77 -16.78
CA LYS A 39 2.03 -4.90 -16.48
C LYS A 39 1.73 -5.53 -15.12
N ILE A 40 1.42 -4.71 -14.12
CA ILE A 40 1.02 -5.18 -12.79
C ILE A 40 -0.31 -5.93 -12.87
N CYS A 41 -1.34 -5.32 -13.49
CA CYS A 41 -2.63 -5.98 -13.62
C CYS A 41 -2.55 -7.25 -14.51
N GLY A 42 -1.71 -7.25 -15.54
CA GLY A 42 -1.49 -8.43 -16.37
C GLY A 42 -0.81 -9.60 -15.65
N ALA A 43 -0.07 -9.34 -14.57
CA ALA A 43 0.62 -10.36 -13.79
C ALA A 43 -0.20 -10.82 -12.57
N GLU A 44 -0.85 -9.87 -11.88
CA GLU A 44 -1.47 -10.10 -10.57
C GLU A 44 -3.01 -10.17 -10.62
N GLY A 45 -3.61 -9.87 -11.78
CA GLY A 45 -5.06 -9.84 -11.94
C GLY A 45 -5.58 -8.49 -12.44
N GLU A 46 -6.69 -8.53 -13.18
CA GLU A 46 -7.38 -7.33 -13.64
C GLU A 46 -7.75 -6.45 -12.42
N GLU A 47 -7.62 -5.13 -12.57
CA GLU A 47 -7.95 -4.14 -11.53
C GLU A 47 -7.11 -4.17 -10.23
N THR A 48 -6.06 -4.99 -10.15
CA THR A 48 -5.18 -5.05 -8.95
C THR A 48 -4.56 -3.69 -8.59
N VAL A 49 -4.27 -2.83 -9.57
CA VAL A 49 -3.80 -1.46 -9.28
C VAL A 49 -4.38 -0.43 -10.24
N ASN A 50 -4.85 0.69 -9.69
CA ASN A 50 -5.25 1.85 -10.48
C ASN A 50 -4.01 2.65 -10.93
N ARG A 51 -4.02 3.13 -12.18
CA ARG A 51 -3.01 4.05 -12.74
C ARG A 51 -2.75 5.26 -11.84
N VAL A 52 -3.76 5.80 -11.16
CA VAL A 52 -3.61 6.92 -10.21
C VAL A 52 -2.69 6.56 -9.05
N THR A 53 -2.81 5.34 -8.51
CA THR A 53 -1.95 4.83 -7.44
C THR A 53 -0.50 4.73 -7.92
N VAL A 54 -0.29 4.17 -9.11
CA VAL A 54 1.04 4.06 -9.74
C VAL A 54 1.66 5.44 -9.95
N ALA A 55 0.89 6.42 -10.42
CA ALA A 55 1.37 7.80 -10.63
C ALA A 55 1.78 8.49 -9.32
N LYS A 56 1.01 8.31 -8.24
CA LYS A 56 1.36 8.84 -6.91
C LYS A 56 2.67 8.23 -6.40
N LEU A 57 2.85 6.92 -6.57
CA LEU A 57 4.07 6.22 -6.17
C LEU A 57 5.27 6.65 -7.01
N HIS A 58 5.12 6.80 -8.33
CA HIS A 58 6.15 7.35 -9.22
C HIS A 58 6.67 8.70 -8.72
N LYS A 59 5.77 9.67 -8.48
CA LYS A 59 6.13 10.99 -7.97
C LYS A 59 6.85 10.91 -6.62
N ARG A 60 6.44 10.01 -5.73
CA ARG A 60 7.06 9.80 -4.42
C ARG A 60 8.49 9.27 -4.54
N PHE A 61 8.74 8.36 -5.49
CA PHE A 61 10.08 7.84 -5.75
C PHE A 61 10.99 8.86 -6.45
N GLU A 62 10.44 9.74 -7.28
CA GLU A 62 11.17 10.87 -7.87
C GLU A 62 11.60 11.89 -6.81
N SER A 63 10.80 12.09 -5.75
CA SER A 63 11.06 13.09 -4.70
C SER A 63 12.09 12.66 -3.64
N VAL A 64 13.07 11.82 -4.00
CA VAL A 64 14.14 11.27 -3.09
C VAL A 64 13.58 10.51 -1.88
N ASN A 65 12.28 10.21 -1.84
CA ASN A 65 11.65 9.48 -0.75
C ASN A 65 11.49 8.01 -1.15
N LEU A 66 12.58 7.25 -0.98
CA LEU A 66 12.69 5.86 -1.43
C LEU A 66 12.17 4.84 -0.43
N THR A 67 11.68 5.28 0.74
CA THR A 67 11.11 4.37 1.74
C THR A 67 9.76 3.84 1.26
N PRO A 68 9.57 2.51 1.22
CA PRO A 68 8.32 1.89 0.85
C PRO A 68 7.26 2.00 1.96
N GLU A 69 7.59 2.47 3.16
CA GLU A 69 6.63 2.65 4.25
C GLU A 69 5.78 3.93 4.05
N ASP A 70 4.56 3.94 4.58
CA ASP A 70 3.81 5.19 4.72
C ASP A 70 4.37 6.03 5.85
N HIS A 71 4.38 7.34 5.65
CA HIS A 71 4.56 8.26 6.77
C HIS A 71 3.45 8.01 7.78
N ALA A 72 3.78 8.14 9.06
CA ALA A 72 2.80 8.12 10.12
C ALA A 72 1.64 9.04 9.74
N ARG A 73 0.43 8.49 9.63
CA ARG A 73 -0.75 9.31 9.37
C ARG A 73 -0.86 10.27 10.55
N TRP A 74 -1.10 11.55 10.27
CA TRP A 74 -1.46 12.50 11.31
C TRP A 74 -2.74 11.98 11.97
N HIS A 75 -2.60 11.29 13.10
CA HIS A 75 -3.74 10.97 13.94
C HIS A 75 -4.28 12.31 14.43
N ARG A 76 -5.60 12.48 14.32
CA ARG A 76 -6.31 13.60 14.94
C ARG A 76 -5.82 13.64 16.39
N LEU A 77 -5.11 14.70 16.77
CA LEU A 77 -4.61 14.90 18.14
C LEU A 77 -5.79 14.68 19.07
N LEU A 78 -5.83 13.53 19.75
CA LEU A 78 -6.75 13.31 20.85
C LEU A 78 -6.34 14.36 21.88
N LYS A 79 -7.25 15.31 22.09
CA LYS A 79 -7.07 16.49 22.93
C LYS A 79 -7.22 16.12 24.41
N TRP A 80 -6.61 15.00 24.77
CA TRP A 80 -6.58 14.41 26.09
C TRP A 80 -5.14 13.96 26.24
N ASP A 81 -4.36 14.72 26.99
CA ASP A 81 -3.02 14.30 27.34
C ASP A 81 -3.10 13.11 28.31
N ASP A 82 -1.99 12.38 28.48
CA ASP A 82 -1.95 11.24 29.39
C ASP A 82 -2.25 11.66 30.85
N GLU A 83 -2.08 12.94 31.18
CA GLU A 83 -2.43 13.53 32.48
C GLU A 83 -3.95 13.68 32.68
N ASP A 84 -4.70 14.06 31.63
CA ASP A 84 -6.16 14.12 31.60
C ASP A 84 -6.75 12.72 31.83
N LEU A 85 -6.14 11.70 31.20
CA LEU A 85 -6.55 10.31 31.34
C LEU A 85 -6.29 9.78 32.77
N GLN A 86 -5.12 10.10 33.35
CA GLN A 86 -4.79 9.72 34.72
C GLN A 86 -5.68 10.44 35.74
N THR A 87 -6.01 11.71 35.50
CA THR A 87 -6.88 12.50 36.38
C THR A 87 -8.31 11.93 36.39
N ALA A 88 -8.84 11.55 35.24
CA ALA A 88 -10.17 10.93 35.14
C ALA A 88 -10.26 9.55 35.84
N LEU A 89 -9.16 8.78 35.83
CA LEU A 89 -9.08 7.49 36.51
C LEU A 89 -8.96 7.63 38.03
N MET A 90 -8.31 8.68 38.51
CA MET A 90 -8.17 8.96 39.95
C MET A 90 -9.45 9.54 40.59
N GLN A 91 -10.32 10.18 39.81
CA GLN A 91 -11.58 10.78 40.31
C GLN A 91 -12.76 9.80 40.41
N ASN A 92 -12.65 8.58 39.84
CA ASN A 92 -13.69 7.54 39.90
C ASN A 92 -13.43 6.46 40.98
N ARG A 93 -12.75 6.83 42.07
CA ARG A 93 -12.46 5.95 43.21
C ARG A 93 -13.11 6.48 44.48
#